data_AF-A0A0A1YE82-F1
#
_entry.id   AF-A0A0A1YE82-F1
#
_cell.length_a   1.000
_cell.length_b   1.000
_cell.length_c   1.000
_cell.angle_alpha   90.00
_cell.angle_beta   90.00
_cell.angle_gamma   90.00
#
_symmetry.space_group_name_H-M   'P 1'
#
loop_
_entity.id
_entity.type
_entity.pdbx_description
1 polymer ?
#
loop_
_entity_poly.entity_id
_entity_poly.type
_entity_poly.pdbx_seq_one_letter_code
_entity_poly.pdbx_strand_id
1 'polypeptide(L)'
;MSDGKDYEKFVKSLQQALLDSEKFSEQKNIEIEINKKILDNFGIEREFDLYWEYELAGVTYKTVIECKDYASRVSIEKIDALIGKIRDIPDLKPVFATKTGYQSGAEAKAKANRMDLLIVRKQRDDDWEDKDGNPLVREINIEMQILPCPRITNFRPRIDGNWAKENTNLNTSSQLISSGMNNEIFIEDAVKNETYSLYDLAYRLDSKANGEYGDLTHSETFQEAYLINNGLRLKMLSYEVDFFRQKPIINPINIDFSKELVGVIEYLHKGSSTAIFKDRIIKDWK
;
A
#
# COMPACT_ATOMS: atom_id res chain seq x y z
N MET A 1 19.94 27.14 3.17
CA MET A 1 20.23 26.82 1.76
C MET A 1 20.80 25.42 1.78
N SER A 2 20.13 24.42 1.18
CA SER A 2 20.79 23.14 0.94
C SER A 2 21.93 23.42 -0.04
N ASP A 3 23.09 22.85 0.21
CA ASP A 3 24.33 23.06 -0.55
C ASP A 3 24.32 22.30 -1.90
N GLY A 4 23.14 22.03 -2.47
CA GLY A 4 22.95 21.23 -3.69
C GLY A 4 23.12 19.71 -3.49
N LYS A 5 23.81 19.27 -2.44
CA LYS A 5 24.16 17.85 -2.23
C LYS A 5 22.97 16.93 -2.07
N ASP A 6 21.90 17.40 -1.44
CA ASP A 6 20.67 16.59 -1.32
C ASP A 6 20.03 16.33 -2.69
N TYR A 7 20.12 17.31 -3.60
CA TYR A 7 19.65 17.15 -4.97
C TYR A 7 20.55 16.19 -5.75
N GLU A 8 21.88 16.30 -5.62
CA GLU A 8 22.83 15.38 -6.25
C GLU A 8 22.58 13.93 -5.80
N LYS A 9 22.38 13.71 -4.49
CA LYS A 9 22.04 12.39 -3.94
C LYS A 9 20.70 11.87 -4.48
N PHE A 10 19.71 12.75 -4.64
CA PHE A 10 18.42 12.39 -5.22
C PHE A 10 18.54 12.01 -6.70
N VAL A 11 19.30 12.77 -7.49
CA VAL A 11 19.57 12.43 -8.90
C VAL A 11 20.34 11.12 -8.98
N LYS A 12 21.38 10.93 -8.15
CA LYS A 12 22.11 9.66 -8.03
C LYS A 12 21.15 8.50 -7.75
N SER A 13 20.29 8.61 -6.75
CA SER A 13 19.43 7.49 -6.34
C SER A 13 18.50 7.06 -7.47
N LEU A 14 17.95 8.03 -8.22
CA LEU A 14 17.06 7.72 -9.33
C LEU A 14 17.82 7.13 -10.53
N GLN A 15 19.00 7.67 -10.86
CA GLN A 15 19.82 7.14 -11.94
C GLN A 15 20.38 5.75 -11.62
N GLN A 16 20.80 5.52 -10.37
CA GLN A 16 21.27 4.21 -9.92
C GLN A 16 20.15 3.18 -10.01
N ALA A 17 18.96 3.50 -9.50
CA ALA A 17 17.80 2.61 -9.61
C ALA A 17 17.48 2.28 -11.09
N LEU A 18 17.57 3.28 -11.98
CA LEU A 18 17.38 3.07 -13.41
C LEU A 18 18.44 2.12 -13.99
N LEU A 19 19.73 2.37 -13.71
CA LEU A 19 20.83 1.51 -14.16
C LEU A 19 20.65 0.08 -13.65
N ASP A 20 20.33 -0.11 -12.37
CA ASP A 20 20.13 -1.42 -11.74
C ASP A 20 18.95 -2.19 -12.37
N SER A 21 17.97 -1.49 -12.94
CA SER A 21 16.82 -2.11 -13.61
C SER A 21 17.09 -2.56 -15.05
N GLU A 22 18.17 -2.09 -15.68
CA GLU A 22 18.49 -2.46 -17.06
C GLU A 22 19.10 -3.86 -17.11
N LYS A 23 18.56 -4.73 -17.98
CA LYS A 23 19.06 -6.12 -18.15
C LYS A 23 20.55 -6.21 -18.49
N PHE A 24 21.10 -5.17 -19.14
CA PHE A 24 22.53 -5.12 -19.45
C PHE A 24 23.41 -4.95 -18.18
N SER A 25 22.87 -4.30 -17.15
CA SER A 25 23.55 -4.12 -15.86
C SER A 25 23.59 -5.39 -15.02
N GLU A 26 22.78 -6.42 -15.32
CA GLU A 26 22.92 -7.74 -14.67
C GLU A 26 24.32 -8.34 -14.89
N GLN A 27 24.99 -7.96 -15.99
CA GLN A 27 26.35 -8.39 -16.31
C GLN A 27 27.42 -7.41 -15.80
N LYS A 28 27.03 -6.21 -15.37
CA LYS A 28 27.92 -5.12 -14.95
C LYS A 28 27.34 -4.34 -13.78
N ASN A 29 27.94 -4.49 -12.60
CA ASN A 29 27.60 -3.69 -11.44
C ASN A 29 28.14 -2.26 -11.61
N ILE A 30 27.36 -1.38 -12.24
CA ILE A 30 27.72 0.03 -12.50
C ILE A 30 27.41 0.85 -11.25
N GLU A 31 28.41 1.48 -10.65
CA GLU A 31 28.24 2.37 -9.51
C GLU A 31 28.36 3.84 -9.93
N ILE A 32 27.39 4.66 -9.52
CA ILE A 32 27.47 6.12 -9.68
C ILE A 32 28.28 6.74 -8.54
N GLU A 33 29.41 7.34 -8.87
CA GLU A 33 30.25 8.15 -7.98
C GLU A 33 29.71 9.58 -7.86
N ILE A 34 29.81 10.18 -6.66
CA ILE A 34 29.47 11.60 -6.42
C ILE A 34 30.77 12.41 -6.34
N ASN A 35 30.77 13.65 -6.86
CA ASN A 35 31.89 14.60 -6.80
C ASN A 35 33.18 14.02 -7.39
N LYS A 36 33.06 13.38 -8.56
CA LYS A 36 34.19 12.77 -9.25
C LYS A 36 35.11 13.85 -9.80
N LYS A 37 36.38 13.80 -9.41
CA LYS A 37 37.43 14.63 -10.00
C LYS A 37 38.12 13.91 -11.15
N ILE A 38 38.22 14.59 -12.29
CA ILE A 38 38.90 14.11 -13.49
C ILE A 38 39.91 15.18 -13.89
N LEU A 39 41.15 14.78 -14.20
CA LEU A 39 42.15 15.69 -14.74
C LEU A 39 41.83 15.97 -16.21
N ASP A 40 41.80 17.25 -16.58
CA ASP A 40 41.71 17.64 -17.98
C ASP A 40 43.04 17.49 -18.72
N ASN A 41 43.03 17.72 -20.03
CA ASN A 41 44.22 17.64 -20.89
C ASN A 41 45.37 18.58 -20.46
N PHE A 42 45.14 19.52 -19.54
CA PHE A 42 46.13 20.45 -19.00
C PHE A 42 46.53 20.13 -17.56
N GLY A 43 46.04 19.01 -17.00
CA GLY A 43 46.32 18.59 -15.62
C GLY A 43 45.51 19.35 -14.57
N ILE A 44 44.44 20.05 -14.95
CA ILE A 44 43.56 20.76 -14.02
C ILE A 44 42.46 19.81 -13.56
N GLU A 45 42.25 19.70 -12.24
CA GLU A 45 41.14 18.93 -11.68
C GLU A 45 39.79 19.57 -12.03
N ARG A 46 38.93 18.80 -12.70
CA ARG A 46 37.53 19.13 -12.97
C ARG A 46 36.64 18.19 -12.17
N GLU A 47 35.83 18.73 -11.27
CA GLU A 47 34.91 17.96 -10.44
C GLU A 47 33.53 17.88 -11.08
N PHE A 48 32.95 16.70 -11.26
CA PHE A 48 31.59 16.48 -11.77
C PHE A 48 30.71 15.92 -10.66
N ASP A 49 29.48 16.43 -10.56
CA ASP A 49 28.57 16.09 -9.46
C ASP A 49 28.28 14.59 -9.43
N LEU A 50 28.04 13.98 -10.59
CA LEU A 50 27.92 12.52 -10.74
C LEU A 50 28.76 11.99 -11.89
N TYR A 51 29.28 10.78 -11.71
CA TYR A 51 30.05 10.05 -12.71
C TYR A 51 29.76 8.55 -12.65
N TRP A 52 29.71 7.91 -13.81
CA TRP A 52 29.87 6.46 -13.90
C TRP A 52 30.49 6.08 -15.23
N GLU A 53 31.09 4.90 -15.26
CA GLU A 53 31.64 4.32 -16.48
C GLU A 53 31.34 2.82 -16.55
N TYR A 54 31.31 2.31 -17.77
CA TYR A 54 31.21 0.88 -18.02
C TYR A 54 31.89 0.54 -19.35
N GLU A 55 32.34 -0.71 -19.48
CA GLU A 55 32.87 -1.22 -20.75
C GLU A 55 31.76 -1.92 -21.54
N LEU A 56 31.72 -1.81 -22.86
CA LEU A 56 30.90 -2.65 -23.72
C LEU A 56 31.70 -2.98 -24.98
N ALA A 57 31.86 -4.27 -25.26
CA ALA A 57 32.63 -4.78 -26.41
C ALA A 57 34.06 -4.18 -26.50
N GLY A 58 34.75 -4.05 -25.36
CA GLY A 58 36.10 -3.49 -25.30
C GLY A 58 36.19 -1.96 -25.40
N VAL A 59 35.05 -1.25 -25.39
CA VAL A 59 34.98 0.21 -25.43
C VAL A 59 34.46 0.74 -24.10
N THR A 60 35.18 1.67 -23.47
CA THR A 60 34.75 2.35 -22.24
C THR A 60 33.82 3.52 -22.56
N TYR A 61 32.67 3.55 -21.91
CA TYR A 61 31.70 4.64 -21.98
C TYR A 61 31.65 5.34 -20.62
N LYS A 62 31.87 6.66 -20.63
CA LYS A 62 31.89 7.50 -19.43
C LYS A 62 30.77 8.53 -19.49
N THR A 63 29.97 8.61 -18.44
CA THR A 63 28.90 9.61 -18.35
C THR A 63 29.12 10.49 -17.13
N VAL A 64 28.93 11.80 -17.32
CA VAL A 64 28.93 12.79 -16.24
C VAL A 64 27.58 13.49 -16.18
N ILE A 65 27.10 13.77 -14.97
CA ILE A 65 25.96 14.65 -14.75
C ILE A 65 26.41 15.86 -13.95
N GLU A 66 26.09 17.06 -14.46
CA GLU A 66 26.09 18.29 -13.68
C GLU A 66 24.66 18.57 -13.18
N CYS A 67 24.49 18.68 -11.87
CA CYS A 67 23.24 18.92 -11.18
C CYS A 67 23.10 20.40 -10.80
N LYS A 68 21.93 20.98 -11.01
CA LYS A 68 21.61 22.34 -10.51
C LYS A 68 20.22 22.39 -9.88
N ASP A 69 20.22 22.58 -8.57
CA ASP A 69 19.02 22.75 -7.73
C ASP A 69 18.52 24.20 -7.73
N TYR A 70 18.09 24.69 -8.89
CA TYR A 70 17.63 26.08 -9.04
C TYR A 70 16.12 26.21 -8.84
N ALA A 71 15.68 27.41 -8.43
CA ALA A 71 14.26 27.77 -8.37
C ALA A 71 13.71 28.25 -9.72
N SER A 72 14.58 28.64 -10.65
CA SER A 72 14.24 29.10 -11.98
C SER A 72 14.84 28.20 -13.06
N ARG A 73 14.39 28.37 -14.32
CA ARG A 73 14.91 27.62 -15.47
C ARG A 73 16.41 27.91 -15.65
N VAL A 74 17.18 26.87 -15.98
CA VAL A 74 18.63 26.96 -16.22
C VAL A 74 18.93 27.83 -17.43
N SER A 75 19.84 28.78 -17.26
CA SER A 75 20.28 29.70 -18.32
C SER A 75 21.36 29.09 -19.22
N ILE A 76 21.54 29.68 -20.40
CA ILE A 76 22.56 29.24 -21.38
C ILE A 76 23.98 29.27 -20.82
N GLU A 77 24.29 30.23 -19.93
CA GLU A 77 25.61 30.38 -19.30
C GLU A 77 26.07 29.12 -18.56
N LYS A 78 25.12 28.38 -17.95
CA LYS A 78 25.43 27.14 -17.22
C LYS A 78 25.75 25.99 -18.16
N ILE A 79 25.07 25.94 -19.31
CA ILE A 79 25.36 24.98 -20.37
C ILE A 79 26.73 25.28 -20.98
N ASP A 80 27.03 26.56 -21.27
CA ASP A 80 28.34 26.97 -21.78
C ASP A 80 29.47 26.64 -20.81
N ALA A 81 29.26 26.80 -19.51
CA ALA A 81 30.23 26.41 -18.49
C ALA A 81 30.55 24.90 -18.52
N LEU A 82 29.54 24.04 -18.62
CA LEU A 82 29.77 22.59 -18.72
C LEU A 82 30.43 22.22 -20.06
N ILE A 83 30.03 22.85 -21.17
CA ILE A 83 30.68 22.65 -22.47
C ILE A 83 32.17 23.02 -22.39
N GLY A 84 32.49 24.16 -21.79
CA GLY A 84 33.88 24.60 -21.60
C GLY A 84 34.70 23.61 -20.78
N LYS A 85 34.09 23.03 -19.74
CA LYS A 85 34.72 22.04 -18.85
C LYS A 85 35.00 20.70 -19.53
N ILE A 86 34.08 20.20 -20.34
CA ILE A 86 34.24 18.90 -21.02
C ILE A 86 35.04 18.98 -22.32
N ARG A 87 35.21 20.17 -22.92
CA ARG A 87 35.98 20.33 -24.16
C ARG A 87 37.40 19.78 -24.03
N ASP A 88 37.97 19.92 -22.84
CA ASP A 88 39.32 19.49 -22.52
C ASP A 88 39.35 18.02 -21.98
N ILE A 89 38.22 17.29 -22.07
CA ILE A 89 38.03 15.87 -21.71
C ILE A 89 37.07 15.20 -22.73
N PRO A 90 37.54 14.85 -23.94
CA PRO A 90 36.68 14.58 -25.10
C PRO A 90 35.91 13.24 -25.10
N ASP A 91 36.13 12.35 -24.12
CA ASP A 91 35.52 11.02 -24.04
C ASP A 91 34.30 10.93 -23.09
N LEU A 92 33.85 12.06 -22.55
CA LEU A 92 32.69 12.13 -21.67
C LEU A 92 31.38 12.29 -22.46
N LYS A 93 30.34 11.55 -22.05
CA LYS A 93 28.94 11.86 -22.40
C LYS A 93 28.39 12.85 -21.37
N PRO A 94 28.19 14.13 -21.71
CA PRO A 94 27.71 15.13 -20.78
C PRO A 94 26.19 15.08 -20.65
N VAL A 95 25.73 15.15 -19.41
CA VAL A 95 24.33 15.28 -19.05
C VAL A 95 24.18 16.44 -18.06
N PHE A 96 23.10 17.19 -18.17
CA PHE A 96 22.75 18.24 -17.22
C PHE A 96 21.41 17.89 -16.58
N ALA A 97 21.30 18.01 -15.25
CA ALA A 97 20.08 17.72 -14.51
C ALA A 97 19.62 18.93 -13.68
N THR A 98 18.31 19.19 -13.70
CA THR A 98 17.67 20.22 -12.86
C THR A 98 16.24 19.83 -12.51
N LYS A 99 15.59 20.55 -11.59
CA LYS A 99 14.17 20.31 -11.23
C LYS A 99 13.17 21.23 -11.95
N THR A 100 13.65 22.29 -12.62
CA THR A 100 12.82 23.40 -13.14
C THR A 100 12.76 23.54 -14.66
N GLY A 101 13.66 22.88 -15.39
CA GLY A 101 13.80 22.98 -16.85
C GLY A 101 14.80 24.05 -17.30
N TYR A 102 14.80 24.37 -18.60
CA TYR A 102 15.89 25.09 -19.28
C TYR A 102 15.38 26.23 -20.14
N GLN A 103 16.10 27.34 -20.27
CA GLN A 103 15.72 28.35 -21.26
C GLN A 103 15.87 27.80 -22.68
N SER A 104 15.07 28.29 -23.65
CA SER A 104 15.11 27.80 -25.04
C SER A 104 16.51 27.89 -25.68
N GLY A 105 17.26 28.96 -25.37
CA GLY A 105 18.65 29.10 -25.79
C GLY A 105 19.59 28.05 -25.17
N ALA A 106 19.35 27.66 -23.91
CA ALA A 106 20.09 26.61 -23.23
C ALA A 106 19.82 25.23 -23.85
N GLU A 107 18.55 24.94 -24.16
CA GLU A 107 18.14 23.70 -24.85
C GLU A 107 18.77 23.60 -26.25
N ALA A 108 18.70 24.67 -27.04
CA ALA A 108 19.31 24.72 -28.36
C ALA A 108 20.84 24.53 -28.30
N LYS A 109 21.50 25.17 -27.32
CA LYS A 109 22.95 25.07 -27.14
C LYS A 109 23.38 23.66 -26.72
N ALA A 110 22.68 23.04 -25.78
CA ALA A 110 22.96 21.68 -25.33
C ALA A 110 22.81 20.67 -26.47
N LYS A 111 21.72 20.77 -27.25
CA LYS A 111 21.47 19.93 -28.43
C LYS A 111 22.60 20.04 -29.47
N ALA A 112 23.04 21.26 -29.78
CA ALA A 112 24.14 21.50 -30.72
C ALA A 112 25.49 20.89 -30.26
N ASN A 113 25.65 20.68 -28.94
CA ASN A 113 26.87 20.14 -28.33
C ASN A 113 26.69 18.69 -27.81
N ARG A 114 25.64 17.98 -28.25
CA ARG A 114 25.35 16.57 -27.90
C ARG A 114 25.25 16.30 -26.38
N MET A 115 24.84 17.32 -25.62
CA MET A 115 24.57 17.22 -24.19
C MET A 115 23.10 16.89 -23.95
N ASP A 116 22.85 15.88 -23.11
CA ASP A 116 21.48 15.51 -22.76
C ASP A 116 21.02 16.36 -21.58
N LEU A 117 19.77 16.81 -21.64
CA LEU A 117 19.14 17.59 -20.58
C LEU A 117 18.06 16.76 -19.91
N LEU A 118 18.07 16.74 -18.58
CA LEU A 118 17.13 16.02 -17.75
C LEU A 118 16.38 16.97 -16.81
N ILE A 119 15.07 16.76 -16.67
CA ILE A 119 14.33 17.29 -15.51
C ILE A 119 14.16 16.15 -14.53
N VAL A 120 14.87 16.21 -13.40
CA VAL A 120 14.81 15.21 -12.34
C VAL A 120 14.15 15.83 -11.13
N ARG A 121 12.98 15.30 -10.75
CA ARG A 121 12.11 15.94 -9.77
C ARG A 121 11.30 14.92 -8.95
N LYS A 122 10.75 15.40 -7.84
CA LYS A 122 9.66 14.71 -7.14
C LYS A 122 8.37 14.77 -7.97
N GLN A 123 7.40 13.98 -7.56
CA GLN A 123 6.06 13.96 -8.14
C GLN A 123 5.38 15.33 -8.12
N ARG A 124 4.45 15.51 -9.06
CA ARG A 124 3.53 16.64 -9.22
C ARG A 124 2.14 16.11 -9.54
N ASP A 125 1.13 16.96 -9.44
CA ASP A 125 -0.26 16.54 -9.64
C ASP A 125 -0.51 16.01 -11.06
N ASP A 126 0.13 16.60 -12.06
CA ASP A 126 0.02 16.15 -13.45
C ASP A 126 0.61 14.76 -13.67
N ASP A 127 1.50 14.24 -12.81
CA ASP A 127 1.99 12.86 -12.92
C ASP A 127 0.90 11.81 -12.68
N TRP A 128 -0.24 12.22 -12.12
CA TRP A 128 -1.42 11.38 -11.91
C TRP A 128 -2.41 11.52 -13.05
N GLU A 129 -1.93 11.89 -14.24
CA GLU A 129 -2.66 11.89 -15.50
C GLU A 129 -1.85 11.09 -16.53
N ASP A 130 -2.54 10.30 -17.36
CA ASP A 130 -1.91 9.63 -18.49
C ASP A 130 -1.63 10.62 -19.65
N LYS A 131 -1.09 10.09 -20.76
CA LYS A 131 -0.71 10.91 -21.93
C LYS A 131 -1.89 11.62 -22.60
N ASP A 132 -3.11 11.08 -22.44
CA ASP A 132 -4.33 11.63 -23.00
C ASP A 132 -5.05 12.57 -22.00
N GLY A 133 -4.48 12.74 -20.80
CA GLY A 133 -5.04 13.56 -19.73
C GLY A 133 -6.08 12.82 -18.87
N ASN A 134 -6.20 11.49 -18.98
CA ASN A 134 -7.09 10.75 -18.12
C ASN A 134 -6.47 10.60 -16.72
N PRO A 135 -7.24 10.81 -15.64
CA PRO A 135 -6.74 10.70 -14.28
C PRO A 135 -6.36 9.25 -13.92
N LEU A 136 -5.23 9.10 -13.25
CA LEU A 136 -4.72 7.86 -12.66
C LEU A 136 -5.09 7.76 -11.17
N VAL A 137 -5.09 6.54 -10.65
CA VAL A 137 -5.40 6.30 -9.23
C VAL A 137 -4.23 6.73 -8.35
N ARG A 138 -4.43 7.81 -7.58
CA ARG A 138 -3.46 8.31 -6.59
C ARG A 138 -3.72 7.77 -5.18
N GLU A 139 -4.99 7.74 -4.78
CA GLU A 139 -5.40 7.33 -3.44
C GLU A 139 -6.63 6.42 -3.50
N ILE A 140 -6.67 5.41 -2.65
CA ILE A 140 -7.85 4.56 -2.41
C ILE A 140 -8.21 4.68 -0.94
N ASN A 141 -9.42 5.15 -0.67
CA ASN A 141 -9.99 5.26 0.67
C ASN A 141 -11.14 4.26 0.79
N ILE A 142 -11.04 3.32 1.73
CA ILE A 142 -12.05 2.31 2.00
C ILE A 142 -12.55 2.49 3.42
N GLU A 143 -13.82 2.83 3.58
CA GLU A 143 -14.49 2.86 4.87
C GLU A 143 -15.21 1.53 5.10
N MET A 144 -14.64 0.68 5.96
CA MET A 144 -15.23 -0.61 6.29
C MET A 144 -15.94 -0.52 7.64
N GLN A 145 -17.23 -0.89 7.66
CA GLN A 145 -18.00 -1.08 8.87
C GLN A 145 -18.33 -2.57 9.03
N ILE A 146 -17.77 -3.18 10.08
CA ILE A 146 -18.01 -4.59 10.42
C ILE A 146 -18.99 -4.63 11.59
N LEU A 147 -20.02 -5.45 11.47
CA LEU A 147 -21.00 -5.72 12.52
C LEU A 147 -20.78 -7.14 13.05
N PRO A 148 -20.06 -7.32 14.18
CA PRO A 148 -19.87 -8.64 14.76
C PRO A 148 -21.19 -9.23 15.23
N CYS A 149 -21.36 -10.54 15.03
CA CYS A 149 -22.49 -11.27 15.58
C CYS A 149 -22.51 -11.15 17.12
N PRO A 150 -23.68 -10.99 17.75
CA PRO A 150 -23.80 -11.12 19.19
C PRO A 150 -23.24 -12.46 19.67
N ARG A 151 -22.64 -12.47 20.86
CA ARG A 151 -22.05 -13.66 21.47
C ARG A 151 -22.84 -14.06 22.70
N ILE A 152 -23.48 -15.22 22.69
CA ILE A 152 -24.10 -15.80 23.88
C ILE A 152 -23.02 -16.06 24.93
N THR A 153 -23.19 -15.50 26.12
CA THR A 153 -22.29 -15.66 27.27
C THR A 153 -22.86 -16.63 28.29
N ASN A 154 -24.18 -16.75 28.38
CA ASN A 154 -24.86 -17.71 29.23
C ASN A 154 -26.22 -18.10 28.64
N PHE A 155 -26.59 -19.37 28.71
CA PHE A 155 -27.89 -19.88 28.24
C PHE A 155 -28.52 -20.74 29.33
N ARG A 156 -29.69 -20.32 29.81
CA ARG A 156 -30.40 -20.90 30.95
C ARG A 156 -31.78 -21.42 30.49
N PRO A 157 -31.87 -22.65 29.97
CA PRO A 157 -33.15 -23.26 29.62
C PRO A 157 -33.90 -23.71 30.88
N ARG A 158 -35.22 -23.49 30.90
CA ARG A 158 -36.12 -24.02 31.92
C ARG A 158 -36.81 -25.26 31.35
N ILE A 159 -36.45 -26.43 31.87
CA ILE A 159 -36.99 -27.73 31.44
C ILE A 159 -38.26 -28.08 32.22
N ASP A 160 -39.22 -28.73 31.55
CA ASP A 160 -40.41 -29.29 32.18
C ASP A 160 -40.05 -30.55 32.97
N GLY A 161 -39.99 -30.42 34.30
CA GLY A 161 -39.57 -31.49 35.19
C GLY A 161 -40.53 -32.68 35.26
N ASN A 162 -41.84 -32.46 35.05
CA ASN A 162 -42.81 -33.56 35.05
C ASN A 162 -42.66 -34.37 33.76
N TRP A 163 -42.59 -33.67 32.62
CA TRP A 163 -42.33 -34.30 31.33
C TRP A 163 -41.01 -35.08 31.33
N ALA A 164 -39.94 -34.49 31.91
CA ALA A 164 -38.64 -35.15 31.98
C ALA A 164 -38.67 -36.45 32.80
N LYS A 165 -39.40 -36.49 33.93
CA LYS A 165 -39.54 -37.72 34.76
C LYS A 165 -40.29 -38.83 34.04
N GLU A 166 -41.28 -38.47 33.23
CA GLU A 166 -42.12 -39.44 32.51
C GLU A 166 -41.46 -39.95 31.22
N ASN A 167 -40.62 -39.12 30.59
CA ASN A 167 -40.11 -39.38 29.23
C ASN A 167 -38.60 -39.64 29.19
N THR A 168 -37.89 -39.53 30.31
CA THR A 168 -36.43 -39.75 30.38
C THR A 168 -36.04 -40.49 31.66
N ASN A 169 -34.88 -41.16 31.62
CA ASN A 169 -34.28 -41.79 32.81
C ASN A 169 -33.41 -40.81 33.62
N LEU A 170 -33.58 -39.50 33.41
CA LEU A 170 -32.75 -38.49 34.06
C LEU A 170 -33.10 -38.36 35.55
N ASN A 171 -32.07 -38.35 36.39
CA ASN A 171 -32.26 -38.05 37.79
C ASN A 171 -32.47 -36.53 37.98
N THR A 172 -33.73 -36.13 38.20
CA THR A 172 -34.12 -34.72 38.41
C THR A 172 -33.54 -34.07 39.66
N SER A 173 -32.89 -34.83 40.56
CA SER A 173 -32.19 -34.29 41.73
C SER A 173 -30.69 -34.04 41.49
N SER A 174 -30.18 -34.29 40.28
CA SER A 174 -28.76 -34.12 39.91
C SER A 174 -28.59 -33.05 38.83
N GLN A 175 -27.47 -32.33 38.88
CA GLN A 175 -27.12 -31.36 37.84
C GLN A 175 -26.70 -32.09 36.57
N LEU A 176 -27.47 -31.93 35.49
CA LEU A 176 -27.11 -32.45 34.18
C LEU A 176 -26.01 -31.57 33.57
N ILE A 177 -24.81 -32.12 33.40
CA ILE A 177 -23.73 -31.46 32.66
C ILE A 177 -23.76 -31.99 31.23
N SER A 178 -24.11 -31.13 30.28
CA SER A 178 -24.00 -31.43 28.85
C SER A 178 -23.17 -30.35 28.18
N SER A 179 -22.16 -30.76 27.44
CA SER A 179 -21.28 -29.90 26.64
C SER A 179 -21.53 -30.16 25.16
N GLY A 180 -21.43 -29.11 24.34
CA GLY A 180 -21.48 -29.23 22.89
C GLY A 180 -21.09 -27.89 22.26
N MET A 181 -20.76 -27.90 20.97
CA MET A 181 -20.60 -26.64 20.24
C MET A 181 -21.96 -25.93 20.12
N ASN A 182 -21.97 -24.60 19.98
CA ASN A 182 -23.23 -23.86 19.91
C ASN A 182 -24.05 -24.17 18.64
N ASN A 183 -23.44 -24.78 17.62
CA ASN A 183 -24.11 -25.32 16.44
C ASN A 183 -24.57 -26.80 16.60
N GLU A 184 -24.38 -27.39 17.79
CA GLU A 184 -24.82 -28.76 18.12
C GLU A 184 -25.91 -28.80 19.20
N ILE A 185 -26.21 -27.63 19.79
CA ILE A 185 -27.27 -27.45 20.78
C ILE A 185 -28.44 -26.76 20.09
N PHE A 186 -29.57 -27.45 19.97
CA PHE A 186 -30.71 -26.97 19.20
C PHE A 186 -31.92 -26.70 20.08
N ILE A 187 -32.71 -25.72 19.66
CA ILE A 187 -34.06 -25.43 20.14
C ILE A 187 -35.03 -25.78 19.01
N GLU A 188 -35.93 -26.71 19.27
CA GLU A 188 -37.05 -27.06 18.40
C GLU A 188 -38.30 -26.37 18.95
N ASP A 189 -38.83 -25.36 18.26
CA ASP A 189 -40.12 -24.72 18.56
C ASP A 189 -41.20 -25.39 17.69
N ALA A 190 -41.96 -26.30 18.28
CA ALA A 190 -42.94 -27.13 17.57
C ALA A 190 -44.13 -26.30 17.08
N VAL A 191 -44.49 -25.22 17.78
CA VAL A 191 -45.60 -24.34 17.39
C VAL A 191 -45.24 -23.53 16.15
N LYS A 192 -44.01 -23.00 16.10
CA LYS A 192 -43.51 -22.30 14.90
C LYS A 192 -43.01 -23.24 13.81
N ASN A 193 -42.91 -24.54 14.10
CA ASN A 193 -42.28 -25.55 13.24
C ASN A 193 -40.85 -25.14 12.83
N GLU A 194 -40.08 -24.65 13.79
CA GLU A 194 -38.69 -24.21 13.58
C GLU A 194 -37.73 -25.03 14.43
N THR A 195 -36.54 -25.28 13.91
CA THR A 195 -35.40 -25.80 14.68
C THR A 195 -34.19 -24.96 14.38
N TYR A 196 -33.52 -24.48 15.41
CA TYR A 196 -32.36 -23.60 15.28
C TYR A 196 -31.36 -23.86 16.39
N SER A 197 -30.08 -23.71 16.08
CA SER A 197 -29.00 -23.92 17.04
C SER A 197 -28.79 -22.70 17.95
N LEU A 198 -27.98 -22.82 19.01
CA LEU A 198 -27.53 -21.65 19.76
C LEU A 198 -26.66 -20.70 18.92
N TYR A 199 -25.98 -21.21 17.88
CA TYR A 199 -25.31 -20.37 16.88
C TYR A 199 -26.32 -19.50 16.12
N ASP A 200 -27.41 -20.10 15.64
CA ASP A 200 -28.48 -19.36 14.95
C ASP A 200 -29.20 -18.39 15.89
N LEU A 201 -29.41 -18.79 17.15
CA LEU A 201 -29.98 -17.93 18.18
C LEU A 201 -29.13 -16.67 18.37
N ALA A 202 -27.80 -16.78 18.36
CA ALA A 202 -26.91 -15.64 18.50
C ALA A 202 -27.16 -14.56 17.42
N TYR A 203 -27.45 -14.97 16.19
CA TYR A 203 -27.84 -14.06 15.11
C TYR A 203 -29.22 -13.43 15.35
N ARG A 204 -30.20 -14.24 15.79
CA ARG A 204 -31.56 -13.77 16.10
C ARG A 204 -31.58 -12.72 17.22
N LEU A 205 -30.65 -12.81 18.17
CA LEU A 205 -30.52 -11.88 19.30
C LEU A 205 -30.15 -10.45 18.87
N ASP A 206 -29.57 -10.25 17.69
CA ASP A 206 -29.26 -8.90 17.19
C ASP A 206 -30.54 -8.06 17.07
N SER A 207 -31.61 -8.66 16.51
CA SER A 207 -32.92 -8.02 16.43
C SER A 207 -33.58 -7.77 17.80
N LYS A 208 -33.16 -8.51 18.84
CA LYS A 208 -33.69 -8.39 20.21
C LYS A 208 -32.96 -7.35 21.04
N ALA A 209 -31.80 -6.90 20.59
CA ALA A 209 -31.00 -5.89 21.28
C ALA A 209 -31.56 -4.46 21.13
N ASN A 210 -32.53 -4.21 20.25
CA ASN A 210 -33.14 -2.89 20.02
C ASN A 210 -32.12 -1.74 19.79
N GLY A 211 -30.98 -2.05 19.19
CA GLY A 211 -29.90 -1.09 18.93
C GLY A 211 -28.93 -0.88 20.10
N GLU A 212 -29.14 -1.52 21.24
CA GLU A 212 -28.24 -1.46 22.41
C GLU A 212 -26.97 -2.29 22.20
N TYR A 213 -25.90 -1.95 22.93
CA TYR A 213 -24.59 -2.61 22.87
C TYR A 213 -24.10 -2.91 24.29
N GLY A 214 -23.25 -3.92 24.44
CA GLY A 214 -22.74 -4.39 25.72
C GLY A 214 -23.38 -5.72 26.14
N ASP A 215 -23.39 -5.98 27.44
CA ASP A 215 -24.02 -7.14 28.04
C ASP A 215 -25.54 -6.94 28.11
N LEU A 216 -26.29 -7.87 27.52
CA LEU A 216 -27.73 -7.82 27.38
C LEU A 216 -28.32 -9.17 27.77
N THR A 217 -29.60 -9.16 28.19
CA THR A 217 -30.35 -10.38 28.53
C THR A 217 -31.66 -10.41 27.76
N HIS A 218 -32.02 -11.59 27.28
CA HIS A 218 -33.31 -11.85 26.63
C HIS A 218 -33.95 -13.11 27.21
N SER A 219 -35.27 -13.14 27.26
CA SER A 219 -36.02 -14.30 27.70
C SER A 219 -37.16 -14.58 26.73
N GLU A 220 -37.39 -15.87 26.45
CA GLU A 220 -38.46 -16.34 25.59
C GLU A 220 -39.18 -17.51 26.24
N THR A 221 -40.51 -17.50 26.18
CA THR A 221 -41.38 -18.58 26.66
C THR A 221 -41.99 -19.32 25.49
N PHE A 222 -42.14 -20.63 25.63
CA PHE A 222 -42.67 -21.50 24.59
C PHE A 222 -43.96 -22.16 25.04
N GLN A 223 -44.87 -22.37 24.08
CA GLN A 223 -46.03 -23.25 24.29
C GLN A 223 -45.60 -24.72 24.19
N GLU A 224 -44.85 -25.05 23.13
CA GLU A 224 -44.32 -26.39 22.90
C GLU A 224 -42.95 -26.30 22.23
N ALA A 225 -41.89 -26.54 23.01
CA ALA A 225 -40.53 -26.54 22.50
C ALA A 225 -39.65 -27.57 23.20
N TYR A 226 -38.53 -27.90 22.57
CA TYR A 226 -37.57 -28.90 23.05
C TYR A 226 -36.13 -28.42 22.90
N LEU A 227 -35.32 -28.68 23.92
CA LEU A 227 -33.87 -28.56 23.85
C LEU A 227 -33.29 -29.90 23.40
N ILE A 228 -32.51 -29.88 22.32
CA ILE A 228 -31.85 -31.06 21.76
C ILE A 228 -30.34 -30.92 21.91
N ASN A 229 -29.71 -31.88 22.58
CA ASN A 229 -28.25 -31.91 22.75
C ASN A 229 -27.78 -33.35 23.02
N ASN A 230 -26.73 -33.81 22.34
CA ASN A 230 -26.12 -35.13 22.57
C ASN A 230 -27.12 -36.30 22.58
N GLY A 231 -28.12 -36.29 21.69
CA GLY A 231 -29.18 -37.30 21.62
C GLY A 231 -30.27 -37.20 22.70
N LEU A 232 -30.16 -36.26 23.64
CA LEU A 232 -31.24 -35.92 24.55
C LEU A 232 -32.19 -34.92 23.87
N ARG A 233 -33.49 -35.14 24.05
CA ARG A 233 -34.56 -34.20 23.67
C ARG A 233 -35.38 -33.90 24.91
N LEU A 234 -35.29 -32.67 25.43
CA LEU A 234 -35.89 -32.26 26.70
C LEU A 234 -36.93 -31.18 26.47
N LYS A 235 -38.17 -31.40 26.93
CA LYS A 235 -39.23 -30.38 26.82
C LYS A 235 -38.85 -29.12 27.58
N MET A 236 -38.87 -27.99 26.90
CA MET A 236 -38.46 -26.68 27.39
C MET A 236 -39.67 -25.77 27.51
N LEU A 237 -39.78 -25.08 28.65
CA LEU A 237 -40.85 -24.11 28.95
C LEU A 237 -40.44 -22.68 28.55
N SER A 238 -39.17 -22.36 28.76
CA SER A 238 -38.60 -21.05 28.45
C SER A 238 -37.08 -21.13 28.39
N TYR A 239 -36.43 -20.08 27.90
CA TYR A 239 -35.03 -19.83 28.19
C TYR A 239 -34.82 -18.39 28.64
N GLU A 240 -33.72 -18.17 29.36
CA GLU A 240 -33.10 -16.86 29.54
C GLU A 240 -31.68 -16.93 28.98
N VAL A 241 -31.27 -15.92 28.22
CA VAL A 241 -29.97 -15.88 27.55
C VAL A 241 -29.30 -14.54 27.82
N ASP A 242 -28.06 -14.61 28.30
CA ASP A 242 -27.17 -13.45 28.35
C ASP A 242 -26.31 -13.46 27.09
N PHE A 243 -26.13 -12.31 26.48
CA PHE A 243 -25.31 -12.15 25.30
C PHE A 243 -24.61 -10.80 25.30
N PHE A 244 -23.44 -10.77 24.67
CA PHE A 244 -22.68 -9.55 24.47
C PHE A 244 -22.82 -9.09 23.01
N ARG A 245 -23.22 -7.84 22.80
CA ARG A 245 -23.29 -7.22 21.48
C ARG A 245 -22.24 -6.11 21.34
N GLN A 246 -21.32 -6.30 20.40
CA GLN A 246 -20.24 -5.35 20.17
C GLN A 246 -20.73 -4.15 19.33
N LYS A 247 -20.20 -2.96 19.60
CA LYS A 247 -20.36 -1.81 18.70
C LYS A 247 -19.78 -2.12 17.31
N PRO A 248 -20.28 -1.49 16.23
CA PRO A 248 -19.69 -1.63 14.91
C PRO A 248 -18.21 -1.32 14.96
N ILE A 249 -17.41 -2.19 14.35
CA ILE A 249 -15.97 -1.95 14.18
C ILE A 249 -15.83 -1.14 12.90
N ILE A 250 -15.34 0.08 13.03
CA ILE A 250 -15.06 0.97 11.91
C ILE A 250 -13.55 0.97 11.71
N ASN A 251 -13.09 0.51 10.56
CA ASN A 251 -11.67 0.50 10.23
C ASN A 251 -11.44 1.11 8.83
N PRO A 252 -10.99 2.37 8.74
CA PRO A 252 -10.65 2.97 7.47
C PRO A 252 -9.33 2.41 6.94
N ILE A 253 -9.29 2.11 5.65
CA ILE A 253 -8.06 1.74 4.93
C ILE A 253 -7.76 2.87 3.96
N ASN A 254 -6.60 3.50 4.13
CA ASN A 254 -6.07 4.50 3.21
C ASN A 254 -4.84 3.91 2.51
N ILE A 255 -4.91 3.82 1.19
CA ILE A 255 -3.80 3.42 0.33
C ILE A 255 -3.42 4.65 -0.49
N ASP A 256 -2.22 5.17 -0.26
CA ASP A 256 -1.73 6.39 -0.89
C ASP A 256 -0.52 6.04 -1.79
N PHE A 257 -0.80 5.86 -3.08
CA PHE A 257 0.23 5.53 -4.08
C PHE A 257 1.20 6.69 -4.33
N SER A 258 0.87 7.91 -3.90
CA SER A 258 1.78 9.04 -3.99
C SER A 258 3.01 8.89 -3.10
N LYS A 259 2.93 8.04 -2.07
CA LYS A 259 4.09 7.69 -1.24
C LYS A 259 5.02 6.68 -1.91
N GLU A 260 4.59 6.01 -2.97
CA GLU A 260 5.35 5.00 -3.68
C GLU A 260 6.15 5.58 -4.85
N LEU A 261 5.69 6.69 -5.45
CA LEU A 261 6.43 7.42 -6.49
C LEU A 261 7.59 8.20 -5.87
N VAL A 262 8.82 7.71 -6.07
CA VAL A 262 10.05 8.32 -5.52
C VAL A 262 10.43 9.57 -6.31
N GLY A 263 10.32 9.49 -7.64
CA GLY A 263 10.58 10.63 -8.51
C GLY A 263 10.42 10.33 -10.00
N VAL A 264 10.57 11.37 -10.80
CA VAL A 264 10.39 11.34 -12.26
C VAL A 264 11.64 11.93 -12.92
N ILE A 265 12.12 11.25 -13.96
CA ILE A 265 13.19 11.71 -14.85
C ILE A 265 12.55 12.02 -16.21
N GLU A 266 12.56 13.27 -16.63
CA GLU A 266 12.12 13.68 -17.98
C GLU A 266 13.33 13.87 -18.89
N TYR A 267 13.29 13.27 -20.09
CA TYR A 267 14.36 13.32 -21.08
C TYR A 267 13.97 14.32 -22.19
N LEU A 268 14.49 15.55 -22.12
CA LEU A 268 14.11 16.61 -23.07
C LEU A 268 14.42 16.27 -24.53
N HIS A 269 15.47 15.49 -24.76
CA HIS A 269 15.88 15.08 -26.11
C HIS A 269 14.97 14.00 -26.72
N LYS A 270 14.27 13.20 -25.89
CA LYS A 270 13.36 12.14 -26.31
C LYS A 270 11.89 12.57 -26.27
N GLY A 271 11.56 13.59 -25.47
CA GLY A 271 10.18 13.95 -25.20
C GLY A 271 9.43 12.87 -24.41
N SER A 272 10.15 12.06 -23.64
CA SER A 272 9.58 11.02 -22.79
C SER A 272 10.06 11.15 -21.34
N SER A 273 9.41 10.44 -20.44
CA SER A 273 9.78 10.40 -19.03
C SER A 273 9.77 8.98 -18.44
N THR A 274 10.49 8.82 -17.35
CA THR A 274 10.50 7.59 -16.55
C THR A 274 10.07 7.92 -15.12
N ALA A 275 9.07 7.20 -14.63
CA ALA A 275 8.65 7.24 -13.24
C ALA A 275 9.32 6.11 -12.46
N ILE A 276 9.90 6.44 -11.31
CA ILE A 276 10.59 5.50 -10.43
C ILE A 276 9.78 5.36 -9.16
N PHE A 277 9.18 4.19 -9.00
CA PHE A 277 8.49 3.78 -7.77
C PHE A 277 9.46 3.00 -6.88
N LYS A 278 9.11 2.82 -5.60
CA LYS A 278 9.95 2.04 -4.67
C LYS A 278 10.15 0.59 -5.11
N ASP A 279 9.16 0.01 -5.80
CA ASP A 279 9.11 -1.41 -6.18
C ASP A 279 9.31 -1.66 -7.69
N ARG A 280 9.21 -0.62 -8.53
CA ARG A 280 9.28 -0.76 -9.99
C ARG A 280 9.68 0.52 -10.70
N ILE A 281 10.09 0.38 -11.96
CA ILE A 281 10.39 1.50 -12.86
C ILE A 281 9.46 1.43 -14.07
N ILE A 282 8.80 2.54 -14.37
CA ILE A 282 7.90 2.67 -15.52
C ILE A 282 8.53 3.65 -16.50
N LYS A 283 9.06 3.11 -17.59
CA LYS A 283 9.55 3.90 -18.73
C LYS A 283 8.38 4.41 -19.56
N ASP A 284 8.59 5.50 -20.29
CA ASP A 284 7.58 6.16 -21.13
C ASP A 284 6.31 6.54 -20.35
N TRP A 285 6.49 6.94 -19.09
CA TRP A 285 5.43 7.35 -18.15
C TRP A 285 4.52 8.42 -18.75
N LYS A 286 5.15 9.44 -19.32
CA LYS A 286 4.59 10.44 -20.23
C LYS A 286 5.42 10.46 -21.49
#